data_AF-A0A382Y7Q0-F1
#
_entry.id   AF-A0A382Y7Q0-F1
#
_cell.length_a   1.000
_cell.length_b   1.000
_cell.length_c   1.000
_cell.angle_alpha   90.00
_cell.angle_beta   90.00
_cell.angle_gamma   90.00
#
_symmetry.space_group_name_H-M   'P 1'
#
loop_
_entity.id
_entity.type
_entity.pdbx_description
1 polymer ?
#
loop_
_entity_poly.entity_id
_entity_poly.type
_entity_poly.pdbx_seq_one_letter_code
_entity_poly.pdbx_strand_id
1 'polypeptide(L)'
;LKQLLMVSGVEKYFQIARCFRDEDLRADRQPEFTQLDLEMSFVEEEDILQLTEELYTGMLESVVPDRTIIKPFPRLEYADAMNRYGSDKPDLRFGLEMTDVTVLANETEFRVFLSVAQNGGIIKGFVVPGQGEYTGTMMRNLEQTAQGFGAGGLSHVRLHGDGALDAIAEEDVQLSPGLRMPVEWSRRLAQRMGAVPGDLVLLMAGPPRQVNTWLSAMRDHMGATLGLADPQTLAFAFVTRFPLFDWNADRNRWDSTHHPFTQPA
;
A
#
# COMPACT_ATOMS: atom_id res chain seq x y z
N LEU A 1 16.03 15.81 24.06
CA LEU A 1 15.74 15.96 25.50
C LEU A 1 15.40 14.62 26.15
N LYS A 2 14.44 13.85 25.61
CA LYS A 2 14.01 12.57 26.19
C LYS A 2 15.11 11.53 26.42
N GLN A 3 16.04 11.35 25.48
CA GLN A 3 17.19 10.44 25.67
C GLN A 3 18.08 10.86 26.85
N LEU A 4 18.28 12.16 27.08
CA LEU A 4 19.03 12.65 28.25
C LEU A 4 18.28 12.39 29.56
N LEU A 5 16.94 12.40 29.54
CA LEU A 5 16.14 12.03 30.69
C LEU A 5 16.34 10.55 31.06
N MET A 6 16.38 9.67 30.05
CA MET A 6 16.70 8.25 30.27
C MET A 6 18.08 8.10 30.90
N VAL A 7 19.10 8.82 30.38
CA VAL A 7 20.45 8.83 30.97
C VAL A 7 20.47 9.38 32.41
N SER A 8 19.59 10.33 32.73
CA SER A 8 19.48 10.91 34.08
C SER A 8 18.79 10.00 35.10
N GLY A 9 18.30 8.82 34.68
CA GLY A 9 17.60 7.86 35.53
C GLY A 9 16.09 8.04 35.58
N VAL A 10 15.50 8.90 34.74
CA VAL A 10 14.05 8.90 34.53
C VAL A 10 13.70 7.68 33.70
N GLU A 11 13.01 6.71 34.30
CA GLU A 11 12.76 5.41 33.64
C GLU A 11 11.63 5.48 32.60
N LYS A 12 10.56 6.23 32.88
CA LYS A 12 9.39 6.38 31.99
C LYS A 12 9.01 7.85 31.91
N TYR A 13 8.93 8.37 30.69
CA TYR A 13 8.67 9.76 30.41
C TYR A 13 7.57 9.89 29.36
N PHE A 14 6.70 10.90 29.53
CA PHE A 14 5.85 11.40 28.44
C PHE A 14 5.70 12.91 28.53
N GLN A 15 5.36 13.54 27.40
CA GLN A 15 5.02 14.96 27.32
C GLN A 15 4.09 15.23 26.13
N ILE A 16 3.07 16.06 26.34
CA ILE A 16 2.33 16.68 25.24
C ILE A 16 3.11 17.93 24.81
N ALA A 17 3.99 17.76 23.82
CA ALA A 17 4.97 18.74 23.40
C ALA A 17 4.52 19.52 22.17
N ARG A 18 4.94 20.79 22.06
CA ARG A 18 4.85 21.52 20.80
C ARG A 18 6.11 21.32 19.97
N CYS A 19 5.91 20.95 18.71
CA CYS A 19 6.96 20.65 17.76
C CYS A 19 6.90 21.63 16.60
N PHE A 20 8.07 21.99 16.09
CA PHE A 20 8.23 22.94 15.01
C PHE A 20 9.03 22.29 13.88
N ARG A 21 8.54 22.38 12.63
CA ARG A 21 9.24 21.91 11.43
C ARG A 21 9.08 22.91 10.30
N ASP A 22 10.19 23.38 9.77
CA ASP A 22 10.22 24.29 8.61
C ASP A 22 10.23 23.47 7.31
N GLU A 23 9.06 22.92 6.96
CA GLU A 23 8.81 22.12 5.76
C GLU A 23 7.67 22.72 4.95
N ASP A 24 7.62 22.40 3.65
CA ASP A 24 6.51 22.79 2.78
C ASP A 24 5.16 22.35 3.37
N LEU A 25 4.23 23.29 3.42
CA LEU A 25 2.87 23.05 3.89
C LEU A 25 2.16 22.04 2.99
N ARG A 26 1.45 21.11 3.63
CA ARG A 26 0.52 20.18 2.99
C ARG A 26 -0.78 20.18 3.80
N ALA A 27 -1.83 19.58 3.25
CA ALA A 27 -3.12 19.51 3.95
C ALA A 27 -3.01 18.91 5.37
N ASP A 28 -2.04 18.01 5.59
CA ASP A 28 -1.74 17.33 6.84
C ASP A 28 -0.47 17.84 7.55
N ARG A 29 0.17 18.91 7.06
CA ARG A 29 1.44 19.43 7.61
C ARG A 29 1.35 20.90 7.96
N GLN A 30 1.58 21.20 9.24
CA GLN A 30 1.65 22.55 9.79
C GLN A 30 3.07 22.81 10.32
N PRO A 31 3.57 24.07 10.30
CA PRO A 31 4.90 24.40 10.82
C PRO A 31 5.02 24.15 12.32
N GLU A 32 3.87 24.21 13.00
CA GLU A 32 3.71 23.98 14.42
C GLU A 32 2.64 22.90 14.64
N PHE A 33 2.96 21.85 15.39
CA PHE A 33 2.04 20.74 15.68
C PHE A 33 2.33 20.11 17.04
N THR A 34 1.37 19.36 17.59
CA THR A 34 1.46 18.76 18.93
C THR A 34 1.76 17.28 18.84
N GLN A 35 2.69 16.80 19.66
CA GLN A 35 3.01 15.39 19.80
C GLN A 35 2.78 14.94 21.25
N LEU A 36 2.22 13.75 21.43
CA LEU A 36 2.41 12.98 22.64
C LEU A 36 3.74 12.23 22.48
N ASP A 37 4.80 12.80 23.03
CA ASP A 37 6.14 12.23 23.02
C ASP A 37 6.29 11.32 24.24
N LEU A 38 6.81 10.11 24.05
CA LEU A 38 7.03 9.12 25.09
C LEU A 38 8.43 8.52 24.96
N GLU A 39 8.99 8.07 26.08
CA GLU A 39 10.28 7.38 26.15
C GLU A 39 10.33 6.48 27.39
N MET A 40 10.93 5.29 27.26
CA MET A 40 11.10 4.34 28.36
C MET A 40 12.50 3.72 28.33
N SER A 41 13.05 3.43 29.49
CA SER A 41 14.33 2.72 29.66
C SER A 41 14.10 1.22 29.92
N PHE A 42 15.08 0.38 29.55
CA PHE A 42 15.07 -1.07 29.80
C PHE A 42 13.86 -1.81 29.19
N VAL A 43 13.42 -1.36 28.01
CA VAL A 43 12.30 -1.93 27.26
C VAL A 43 12.78 -2.52 25.93
N GLU A 44 12.01 -3.47 25.42
CA GLU A 44 12.12 -3.97 24.05
C GLU A 44 11.03 -3.33 23.16
N GLU A 45 11.09 -3.61 21.86
CA GLU A 45 10.11 -3.10 20.88
C GLU A 45 8.67 -3.45 21.32
N GLU A 46 8.43 -4.68 21.75
CA GLU A 46 7.10 -5.18 22.09
C GLU A 46 6.46 -4.43 23.28
N ASP A 47 7.26 -4.01 24.27
CA ASP A 47 6.75 -3.25 25.42
C ASP A 47 6.14 -1.90 24.98
N ILE A 48 6.81 -1.21 24.05
CA ILE A 48 6.35 0.08 23.51
C ILE A 48 5.14 -0.11 22.60
N LEU A 49 5.16 -1.17 21.80
CA LEU A 49 4.09 -1.54 20.89
C LEU A 49 2.80 -1.89 21.65
N GLN A 50 2.89 -2.66 22.73
CA GLN A 50 1.76 -2.99 23.59
C GLN A 50 1.23 -1.75 24.32
N LEU A 51 2.10 -0.95 24.93
CA LEU A 51 1.72 0.28 25.62
C LEU A 51 0.96 1.24 24.67
N THR A 52 1.44 1.39 23.44
CA THR A 52 0.82 2.26 22.44
C THR A 52 -0.56 1.73 22.04
N GLU A 53 -0.71 0.42 21.86
CA GLU A 53 -1.99 -0.20 21.53
C GLU A 53 -3.01 -0.03 22.66
N GLU A 54 -2.61 -0.25 23.91
CA GLU A 54 -3.46 -0.05 25.09
C GLU A 54 -3.89 1.41 25.23
N LEU A 55 -2.96 2.35 25.06
CA LEU A 55 -3.23 3.79 25.10
C LEU A 55 -4.27 4.20 24.04
N TYR A 56 -4.05 3.82 22.78
CA TYR A 56 -4.96 4.18 21.70
C TYR A 56 -6.31 3.49 21.86
N THR A 57 -6.33 2.23 22.26
CA THR A 57 -7.55 1.47 22.54
C THR A 57 -8.40 2.17 23.60
N GLY A 58 -7.84 2.47 24.77
CA GLY A 58 -8.59 3.11 25.86
C GLY A 58 -9.04 4.54 25.51
N MET A 59 -8.20 5.28 24.78
CA MET A 59 -8.57 6.62 24.28
C MET A 59 -9.77 6.55 23.33
N LEU A 60 -9.75 5.63 22.35
CA LEU A 60 -10.80 5.52 21.35
C LEU A 60 -12.12 5.03 21.96
N GLU A 61 -12.07 4.06 22.86
CA GLU A 61 -13.26 3.61 23.61
C GLU A 61 -13.88 4.73 24.44
N SER A 62 -13.07 5.70 24.91
CA SER A 62 -13.55 6.84 25.68
C SER A 62 -14.11 7.97 24.81
N VAL A 63 -13.48 8.24 23.67
CA VAL A 63 -13.79 9.43 22.84
C VAL A 63 -14.80 9.11 21.74
N VAL A 64 -14.78 7.89 21.20
CA VAL A 64 -15.63 7.44 20.09
C VAL A 64 -16.22 6.04 20.36
N PRO A 65 -17.00 5.88 21.45
CA PRO A 65 -17.47 4.56 21.91
C PRO A 65 -18.32 3.80 20.89
N ASP A 66 -18.95 4.50 19.95
CA ASP A 66 -19.83 3.91 18.93
C ASP A 66 -19.09 3.42 17.68
N ARG A 67 -17.76 3.59 17.61
CA ARG A 67 -16.94 3.14 16.47
C ARG A 67 -16.46 1.71 16.67
N THR A 68 -16.41 0.94 15.60
CA THR A 68 -15.78 -0.38 15.60
C THR A 68 -14.27 -0.22 15.53
N ILE A 69 -13.53 -0.83 16.46
CA ILE A 69 -12.07 -0.83 16.47
C ILE A 69 -11.59 -2.26 16.23
N ILE A 70 -10.73 -2.45 15.23
CA ILE A 70 -10.11 -3.77 14.97
C ILE A 70 -9.00 -3.98 15.98
N LYS A 71 -9.09 -5.06 16.77
CA LYS A 71 -8.12 -5.44 17.80
C LYS A 71 -7.82 -6.95 17.75
N PRO A 72 -6.60 -7.39 18.12
CA PRO A 72 -5.43 -6.54 18.36
C PRO A 72 -4.98 -5.82 17.08
N PHE A 73 -4.19 -4.75 17.21
CA PHE A 73 -3.68 -4.01 16.05
C PHE A 73 -2.74 -4.94 15.25
N PRO A 74 -3.00 -5.21 13.96
CA PRO A 74 -2.15 -6.06 13.15
C PRO A 74 -0.70 -5.55 13.11
N ARG A 75 0.23 -6.49 13.12
CA ARG A 75 1.67 -6.24 12.93
C ARG A 75 2.01 -6.58 11.49
N LEU A 76 2.50 -5.59 10.75
CA LEU A 76 2.94 -5.75 9.35
C LEU A 76 4.42 -5.43 9.27
N GLU A 77 5.21 -6.31 8.67
CA GLU A 77 6.56 -5.90 8.30
C GLU A 77 6.48 -4.87 7.17
N TYR A 78 7.42 -3.92 7.12
CA TYR A 78 7.49 -2.92 6.07
C TYR A 78 7.52 -3.56 4.68
N ALA A 79 8.28 -4.64 4.52
CA ALA A 79 8.34 -5.38 3.27
C ALA A 79 6.96 -5.91 2.85
N ASP A 80 6.18 -6.44 3.79
CA ASP A 80 4.82 -6.94 3.54
C ASP A 80 3.84 -5.81 3.24
N ALA A 81 3.91 -4.69 3.97
CA ALA A 81 3.06 -3.52 3.72
C ALA A 81 3.30 -2.96 2.31
N MET A 82 4.57 -2.79 1.92
CA MET A 82 4.94 -2.37 0.58
C MET A 82 4.60 -3.41 -0.49
N ASN A 83 4.72 -4.70 -0.18
CA ASN A 83 4.38 -5.75 -1.13
C ASN A 83 2.86 -5.85 -1.37
N ARG A 84 2.05 -5.82 -0.32
CA ARG A 84 0.60 -6.01 -0.41
C ARG A 84 -0.16 -4.73 -0.73
N TYR A 85 0.34 -3.56 -0.33
CA TYR A 85 -0.40 -2.31 -0.45
C TYR A 85 0.37 -1.18 -1.13
N GLY A 86 1.65 -1.37 -1.44
CA GLY A 86 2.47 -0.32 -2.05
C GLY A 86 2.71 0.89 -1.14
N SER A 87 2.39 0.76 0.16
CA SER A 87 2.45 1.83 1.14
C SER A 87 2.82 1.29 2.52
N ASP A 88 3.56 2.09 3.28
CA ASP A 88 3.89 1.88 4.70
C ASP A 88 2.81 2.42 5.65
N LYS A 89 1.71 2.94 5.10
CA LYS A 89 0.53 3.41 5.84
C LYS A 89 -0.77 2.96 5.15
N PRO A 90 -0.96 1.64 4.94
CA PRO A 90 -2.09 1.15 4.18
C PRO A 90 -3.42 1.33 4.94
N ASP A 91 -4.48 1.65 4.20
CA ASP A 91 -5.84 1.56 4.74
C ASP A 91 -6.31 0.10 4.77
N LEU A 92 -6.37 -0.48 5.96
CA LEU A 92 -6.73 -1.89 6.17
C LEU A 92 -8.24 -2.16 6.25
N ARG A 93 -9.09 -1.13 6.07
CA ARG A 93 -10.55 -1.30 6.12
C ARG A 93 -11.12 -2.06 4.93
N PHE A 94 -10.33 -2.20 3.86
CA PHE A 94 -10.70 -2.94 2.66
C PHE A 94 -9.50 -3.69 2.08
N GLY A 95 -9.78 -4.67 1.22
CA GLY A 95 -8.76 -5.51 0.57
C GLY A 95 -8.05 -4.81 -0.59
N LEU A 96 -8.25 -5.35 -1.80
CA LEU A 96 -7.54 -4.93 -3.02
C LEU A 96 -6.01 -5.03 -2.88
N GLU A 97 -5.55 -6.15 -2.32
CA GLU A 97 -4.12 -6.42 -2.17
C GLU A 97 -3.45 -6.58 -3.52
N MET A 98 -2.21 -6.11 -3.58
CA MET A 98 -1.40 -6.14 -4.78
C MET A 98 -0.65 -7.46 -4.88
N THR A 99 -0.48 -7.91 -6.12
CA THR A 99 0.29 -9.11 -6.46
C THR A 99 1.34 -8.76 -7.51
N ASP A 100 2.58 -9.17 -7.24
CA ASP A 100 3.67 -9.11 -8.23
C ASP A 100 3.52 -10.26 -9.24
N VAL A 101 3.39 -9.89 -10.51
CA VAL A 101 3.20 -10.78 -11.65
C VAL A 101 4.36 -10.66 -12.64
N THR A 102 5.50 -10.08 -12.24
CA THR A 102 6.67 -9.86 -13.08
C THR A 102 7.16 -11.15 -13.73
N VAL A 103 7.03 -12.29 -13.04
CA VAL A 103 7.40 -13.61 -13.59
C VAL A 103 6.61 -13.99 -14.84
N LEU A 104 5.37 -13.50 -14.98
CA LEU A 104 4.52 -13.76 -16.13
C LEU A 104 4.92 -12.91 -17.35
N ALA A 105 5.81 -11.93 -17.21
CA ALA A 105 6.26 -11.08 -18.31
C ALA A 105 6.93 -11.90 -19.43
N ASN A 106 7.69 -12.92 -19.06
CA ASN A 106 8.46 -13.77 -19.97
C ASN A 106 7.58 -14.69 -20.83
N GLU A 107 6.29 -14.77 -20.51
CA GLU A 107 5.31 -15.58 -21.23
C GLU A 107 4.55 -14.76 -22.28
N THR A 108 4.99 -13.52 -22.51
CA THR A 108 4.30 -12.55 -23.35
C THR A 108 5.21 -12.00 -24.44
N GLU A 109 4.62 -11.58 -25.56
CA GLU A 109 5.33 -10.79 -26.57
C GLU A 109 5.19 -9.28 -26.35
N PHE A 110 4.55 -8.87 -25.25
CA PHE A 110 4.28 -7.48 -24.98
C PHE A 110 5.56 -6.77 -24.54
N ARG A 111 6.15 -6.01 -25.47
CA ARG A 111 7.46 -5.36 -25.32
C ARG A 111 7.59 -4.50 -24.08
N VAL A 112 6.50 -3.86 -23.62
CA VAL A 112 6.53 -3.03 -22.40
C VAL A 112 6.85 -3.88 -21.17
N PHE A 113 6.15 -5.01 -20.99
CA PHE A 113 6.38 -5.90 -19.85
C PHE A 113 7.74 -6.58 -19.92
N LEU A 114 8.13 -7.07 -21.09
CA LEU A 114 9.46 -7.65 -21.32
C LEU A 114 10.58 -6.65 -20.99
N SER A 115 10.47 -5.41 -21.47
CA SER A 115 11.47 -4.38 -21.23
C SER A 115 11.56 -4.00 -19.75
N VAL A 116 10.43 -3.89 -19.05
CA VAL A 116 10.41 -3.61 -17.61
C VAL A 116 11.11 -4.72 -16.84
N ALA A 117 10.78 -5.98 -17.11
CA ALA A 117 11.38 -7.13 -16.44
C ALA A 117 12.91 -7.21 -16.70
N GLN A 118 13.35 -6.98 -17.95
CA GLN A 118 14.78 -6.97 -18.32
C GLN A 118 15.57 -5.84 -17.64
N ASN A 119 14.92 -4.71 -17.37
CA ASN A 119 15.53 -3.55 -16.72
C ASN A 119 15.43 -3.57 -15.18
N GLY A 120 15.03 -4.71 -14.59
CA GLY A 120 14.90 -4.85 -13.13
C GLY A 120 13.71 -4.10 -12.52
N GLY A 121 12.73 -3.73 -13.34
CA GLY A 121 11.45 -3.21 -12.87
C GLY A 121 10.49 -4.32 -12.47
N ILE A 122 9.29 -3.93 -12.04
CA ILE A 122 8.22 -4.85 -11.64
C ILE A 122 6.96 -4.62 -12.45
N ILE A 123 6.17 -5.69 -12.61
CA ILE A 123 4.79 -5.64 -13.09
C ILE A 123 3.91 -6.13 -11.95
N LYS A 124 3.05 -5.22 -11.47
CA LYS A 124 2.28 -5.43 -10.26
C LYS A 124 0.89 -4.83 -10.42
N GLY A 125 -0.06 -5.34 -9.67
CA GLY A 125 -1.43 -4.86 -9.74
C GLY A 125 -2.34 -5.51 -8.72
N PHE A 126 -3.63 -5.21 -8.79
CA PHE A 126 -4.64 -5.76 -7.87
C PHE A 126 -5.92 -6.11 -8.63
N VAL A 127 -6.71 -7.00 -8.04
CA VAL A 127 -8.03 -7.40 -8.53
C VAL A 127 -9.08 -6.47 -7.93
N VAL A 128 -10.02 -6.02 -8.76
CA VAL A 128 -11.21 -5.27 -8.38
C VAL A 128 -12.43 -6.18 -8.55
N PRO A 129 -12.94 -6.76 -7.44
CA PRO A 129 -13.98 -7.76 -7.51
C PRO A 129 -15.28 -7.27 -8.15
N GLY A 130 -15.86 -8.08 -9.04
CA GLY A 130 -17.15 -7.83 -9.67
C GLY A 130 -17.19 -6.66 -10.67
N GLN A 131 -16.05 -6.10 -11.07
CA GLN A 131 -15.98 -4.95 -11.99
C GLN A 131 -15.55 -5.32 -13.42
N GLY A 132 -15.66 -6.59 -13.82
CA GLY A 132 -15.33 -7.08 -15.16
C GLY A 132 -16.12 -6.38 -16.28
N GLU A 133 -17.33 -5.91 -15.99
CA GLU A 133 -18.19 -5.20 -16.95
C GLU A 133 -17.82 -3.73 -17.19
N TYR A 134 -16.76 -3.20 -16.55
CA TYR A 134 -16.31 -1.84 -16.81
C TYR A 134 -15.91 -1.67 -18.28
N THR A 135 -16.57 -0.73 -18.98
CA THR A 135 -16.33 -0.48 -20.41
C THR A 135 -16.32 1.01 -20.74
N GLY A 136 -15.78 1.35 -21.91
CA GLY A 136 -15.86 2.69 -22.51
C GLY A 136 -15.36 3.80 -21.59
N THR A 137 -16.28 4.65 -21.14
CA THR A 137 -15.95 5.83 -20.31
C THR A 137 -15.36 5.44 -18.95
N MET A 138 -15.83 4.35 -18.33
CA MET A 138 -15.31 3.92 -17.02
C MET A 138 -13.82 3.60 -17.11
N MET A 139 -13.41 2.82 -18.11
CA MET A 139 -11.99 2.47 -18.31
C MET A 139 -11.13 3.70 -18.66
N ARG A 140 -11.63 4.60 -19.51
CA ARG A 140 -10.92 5.86 -19.83
C ARG A 140 -10.72 6.73 -18.59
N ASN A 141 -11.71 6.78 -17.69
CA ASN A 141 -11.57 7.53 -16.45
C ASN A 141 -10.48 6.90 -15.57
N LEU A 142 -10.43 5.58 -15.43
CA LEU A 142 -9.36 4.90 -14.68
C LEU A 142 -7.97 5.16 -15.27
N GLU A 143 -7.84 5.14 -16.60
CA GLU A 143 -6.59 5.48 -17.28
C GLU A 143 -6.17 6.93 -17.02
N GLN A 144 -7.12 7.88 -17.10
CA GLN A 144 -6.86 9.29 -16.79
C GLN A 144 -6.49 9.52 -15.32
N THR A 145 -7.13 8.81 -14.40
CA THR A 145 -6.79 8.86 -12.97
C THR A 145 -5.38 8.33 -12.73
N ALA A 146 -5.01 7.19 -13.33
CA ALA A 146 -3.67 6.65 -13.26
C ALA A 146 -2.62 7.63 -13.81
N GLN A 147 -2.90 8.25 -14.97
CA GLN A 147 -2.05 9.30 -15.54
C GLN A 147 -1.95 10.53 -14.64
N GLY A 148 -3.04 10.94 -14.00
CA GLY A 148 -3.06 12.03 -13.03
C GLY A 148 -2.17 11.77 -11.81
N PHE A 149 -1.99 10.50 -11.42
CA PHE A 149 -1.02 10.09 -10.40
C PHE A 149 0.42 9.94 -10.94
N GLY A 150 0.64 10.17 -12.23
CA GLY A 150 1.94 10.13 -12.89
C GLY A 150 2.31 8.78 -13.51
N ALA A 151 1.38 7.82 -13.56
CA ALA A 151 1.65 6.53 -14.21
C ALA A 151 1.78 6.69 -15.73
N GLY A 152 2.80 6.04 -16.32
CA GLY A 152 3.00 6.03 -17.77
C GLY A 152 1.97 5.18 -18.55
N GLY A 153 1.17 4.38 -17.84
CA GLY A 153 0.11 3.57 -18.42
C GLY A 153 -0.60 2.71 -17.37
N LEU A 154 -1.81 2.28 -17.71
CA LEU A 154 -2.62 1.34 -16.94
C LEU A 154 -3.01 0.20 -17.88
N SER A 155 -2.49 -0.99 -17.62
CA SER A 155 -2.94 -2.21 -18.30
C SER A 155 -4.11 -2.81 -17.53
N HIS A 156 -5.05 -3.43 -18.23
CA HIS A 156 -6.20 -4.04 -17.57
C HIS A 156 -6.62 -5.33 -18.26
N VAL A 157 -7.16 -6.26 -17.47
CA VAL A 157 -7.75 -7.52 -17.94
C VAL A 157 -9.13 -7.62 -17.32
N ARG A 158 -10.15 -7.70 -18.16
CA ARG A 158 -11.53 -7.94 -17.72
C ARG A 158 -11.88 -9.39 -17.99
N LEU A 159 -12.34 -10.07 -16.96
CA LEU A 159 -12.81 -11.45 -17.03
C LEU A 159 -14.34 -11.39 -17.01
N HIS A 160 -14.96 -11.75 -18.13
CA HIS A 160 -16.40 -11.83 -18.28
C HIS A 160 -16.89 -13.26 -17.98
N GLY A 161 -18.21 -13.41 -17.92
CA GLY A 161 -18.87 -14.70 -17.74
C GLY A 161 -18.94 -15.16 -16.29
N ASP A 162 -19.33 -16.42 -16.13
CA ASP A 162 -19.49 -17.12 -14.87
C ASP A 162 -18.78 -18.49 -14.89
N GLY A 163 -18.61 -19.10 -13.72
CA GLY A 163 -18.07 -20.46 -13.60
C GLY A 163 -16.58 -20.54 -13.26
N ALA A 164 -15.94 -21.65 -13.64
CA ALA A 164 -14.56 -21.96 -13.26
C ALA A 164 -13.55 -21.23 -14.15
N LEU A 165 -12.43 -20.82 -13.57
CA LEU A 165 -11.35 -20.12 -14.27
C LEU A 165 -10.82 -20.90 -15.50
N ASP A 166 -10.79 -22.23 -15.40
CA ASP A 166 -10.34 -23.12 -16.49
C ASP A 166 -11.29 -23.13 -17.68
N ALA A 167 -12.54 -22.69 -17.51
CA ALA A 167 -13.55 -22.65 -18.57
C ALA A 167 -13.56 -21.32 -19.35
N ILE A 168 -12.86 -20.28 -18.87
CA ILE A 168 -12.79 -18.95 -19.52
C ILE A 168 -12.26 -19.10 -20.94
N ALA A 169 -13.05 -18.73 -21.96
CA ALA A 169 -12.64 -18.72 -23.35
C ALA A 169 -12.04 -17.36 -23.77
N GLU A 170 -11.52 -17.28 -24.99
CA GLU A 170 -10.93 -16.03 -25.51
C GLU A 170 -11.96 -14.88 -25.58
N GLU A 171 -13.22 -15.20 -25.86
CA GLU A 171 -14.35 -14.25 -25.87
C GLU A 171 -14.70 -13.68 -24.49
N ASP A 172 -14.35 -14.40 -23.41
CA ASP A 172 -14.58 -13.98 -22.03
C ASP A 172 -13.49 -13.06 -21.50
N VAL A 173 -12.40 -12.85 -22.25
CA VAL A 173 -11.25 -12.06 -21.80
C VAL A 173 -11.12 -10.79 -22.63
N GLN A 174 -11.32 -9.64 -21.99
CA GLN A 174 -11.11 -8.35 -22.64
C GLN A 174 -9.87 -7.63 -22.09
N LEU A 175 -8.82 -7.61 -22.90
CA LEU A 175 -7.54 -6.98 -22.59
C LEU A 175 -7.52 -5.48 -22.94
N SER A 176 -6.63 -4.72 -22.30
CA SER A 176 -6.38 -3.32 -22.63
C SER A 176 -5.80 -3.15 -24.04
N PRO A 177 -6.02 -1.99 -24.70
CA PRO A 177 -5.43 -1.72 -26.01
C PRO A 177 -3.91 -1.96 -26.02
N GLY A 178 -3.43 -2.76 -26.98
CA GLY A 178 -2.01 -3.10 -27.13
C GLY A 178 -1.52 -4.29 -26.29
N LEU A 179 -2.27 -4.69 -25.25
CA LEU A 179 -1.99 -5.89 -24.47
C LEU A 179 -2.63 -7.10 -25.18
N ARG A 180 -1.91 -7.69 -26.14
CA ARG A 180 -2.37 -8.90 -26.84
C ARG A 180 -1.72 -10.13 -26.20
N MET A 181 -2.53 -10.94 -25.51
CA MET A 181 -2.07 -12.13 -24.79
C MET A 181 -2.96 -13.33 -25.10
N PRO A 182 -2.41 -14.56 -25.12
CA PRO A 182 -3.23 -15.76 -25.21
C PRO A 182 -4.09 -15.91 -23.94
N VAL A 183 -5.27 -16.53 -24.07
CA VAL A 183 -6.20 -16.78 -22.95
C VAL A 183 -5.53 -17.52 -21.78
N GLU A 184 -4.60 -18.44 -22.05
CA GLU A 184 -3.83 -19.16 -21.02
C GLU A 184 -3.01 -18.24 -20.12
N TRP A 185 -2.51 -17.13 -20.67
CA TRP A 185 -1.81 -16.13 -19.86
C TRP A 185 -2.76 -15.43 -18.89
N SER A 186 -3.95 -15.06 -19.36
CA SER A 186 -5.00 -14.44 -18.53
C SER A 186 -5.50 -15.38 -17.44
N ARG A 187 -5.63 -16.68 -17.72
CA ARG A 187 -5.96 -17.69 -16.70
C ARG A 187 -4.86 -17.80 -15.64
N ARG A 188 -3.58 -17.86 -16.04
CA ARG A 188 -2.47 -17.88 -15.07
C ARG A 188 -2.38 -16.59 -14.25
N LEU A 189 -2.60 -15.45 -14.89
CA LEU A 189 -2.67 -14.15 -14.21
C LEU A 189 -3.78 -14.18 -13.15
N ALA A 190 -4.99 -14.57 -13.54
CA ALA A 190 -6.14 -14.63 -12.65
C ALA A 190 -5.91 -15.61 -11.50
N GLN A 191 -5.36 -16.80 -11.77
CA GLN A 191 -5.00 -17.78 -10.73
C GLN A 191 -4.00 -17.20 -9.72
N ARG A 192 -2.95 -16.53 -10.21
CA ARG A 192 -1.92 -15.93 -9.35
C ARG A 192 -2.46 -14.79 -8.50
N MET A 193 -3.40 -14.01 -9.03
CA MET A 193 -3.98 -12.86 -8.36
C MET A 193 -5.27 -13.18 -7.57
N GLY A 194 -5.76 -14.42 -7.65
CA GLY A 194 -7.03 -14.84 -7.06
C GLY A 194 -8.27 -14.23 -7.71
N ALA A 195 -8.17 -13.80 -8.97
CA ALA A 195 -9.31 -13.25 -9.71
C ALA A 195 -10.22 -14.37 -10.23
N VAL A 196 -11.51 -14.08 -10.31
CA VAL A 196 -12.55 -14.98 -10.85
C VAL A 196 -13.28 -14.33 -12.04
N PRO A 197 -14.03 -15.08 -12.85
CA PRO A 197 -14.96 -14.49 -13.81
C PRO A 197 -15.85 -13.43 -13.15
N GLY A 198 -16.01 -12.28 -13.81
CA GLY A 198 -16.69 -11.11 -13.29
C GLY A 198 -15.74 -10.04 -12.71
N ASP A 199 -14.45 -10.32 -12.57
CA ASP A 199 -13.49 -9.37 -12.00
C ASP A 199 -12.76 -8.51 -13.04
N LEU A 200 -12.25 -7.37 -12.57
CA LEU A 200 -11.32 -6.51 -13.29
C LEU A 200 -9.94 -6.57 -12.64
N VAL A 201 -8.91 -6.87 -13.43
CA VAL A 201 -7.52 -6.80 -12.99
C VAL A 201 -6.89 -5.52 -13.54
N LEU A 202 -6.24 -4.76 -12.66
CA LEU A 202 -5.48 -3.55 -13.01
C LEU A 202 -4.00 -3.81 -12.80
N LEU A 203 -3.17 -3.50 -13.79
CA LEU A 203 -1.72 -3.74 -13.80
C LEU A 203 -0.95 -2.47 -14.17
N MET A 204 0.17 -2.25 -13.51
CA MET A 204 1.16 -1.23 -13.84
C MET A 204 2.56 -1.85 -13.91
N ALA A 205 3.42 -1.24 -14.72
CA ALA A 205 4.78 -1.74 -14.97
C ALA A 205 5.80 -0.60 -14.93
N GLY A 206 6.94 -0.81 -14.29
CA GLY A 206 7.99 0.19 -14.17
C GLY A 206 8.89 0.01 -12.95
N PRO A 207 9.63 1.06 -12.54
CA PRO A 207 10.48 1.02 -11.35
C PRO A 207 9.68 0.75 -10.06
N PRO A 208 10.15 -0.09 -9.13
CA PRO A 208 9.36 -0.54 -7.98
C PRO A 208 8.73 0.56 -7.13
N ARG A 209 9.50 1.61 -6.81
CA ARG A 209 9.04 2.74 -5.99
C ARG A 209 7.88 3.49 -6.65
N GLN A 210 7.97 3.73 -7.96
CA GLN A 210 6.96 4.44 -8.72
C GLN A 210 5.69 3.59 -8.86
N VAL A 211 5.83 2.31 -9.24
CA VAL A 211 4.71 1.38 -9.38
C VAL A 211 3.92 1.24 -8.07
N ASN A 212 4.61 1.05 -6.93
CA ASN A 212 3.96 0.98 -5.62
C ASN A 212 3.20 2.28 -5.28
N THR A 213 3.80 3.45 -5.57
CA THR A 213 3.15 4.75 -5.33
C THR A 213 1.87 4.90 -6.14
N TRP A 214 1.93 4.60 -7.45
CA TRP A 214 0.77 4.72 -8.33
C TRP A 214 -0.32 3.70 -8.01
N LEU A 215 0.05 2.46 -7.73
CA LEU A 215 -0.90 1.41 -7.37
C LEU A 215 -1.55 1.70 -6.02
N SER A 216 -0.83 2.24 -5.02
CA SER A 216 -1.42 2.63 -3.74
C SER A 216 -2.49 3.71 -3.96
N ALA A 217 -2.17 4.73 -4.76
CA ALA A 217 -3.13 5.80 -5.09
C ALA A 217 -4.34 5.27 -5.87
N MET A 218 -4.14 4.36 -6.82
CA MET A 218 -5.24 3.71 -7.54
C MET A 218 -6.09 2.80 -6.66
N ARG A 219 -5.46 2.08 -5.73
CA ARG A 219 -6.15 1.25 -4.74
C ARG A 219 -7.06 2.11 -3.87
N ASP A 220 -6.55 3.24 -3.36
CA ASP A 220 -7.34 4.16 -2.54
C ASP A 220 -8.46 4.82 -3.34
N HIS A 221 -8.20 5.17 -4.60
CA HIS A 221 -9.22 5.68 -5.53
C HIS A 221 -10.35 4.65 -5.75
N MET A 222 -10.01 3.38 -5.96
CA MET A 222 -11.00 2.32 -6.11
C MET A 222 -11.75 2.04 -4.82
N GLY A 223 -11.05 2.04 -3.68
CA GLY A 223 -11.67 1.92 -2.35
C GLY A 223 -12.71 3.02 -2.08
N ALA A 224 -12.40 4.26 -2.45
CA ALA A 224 -13.32 5.39 -2.34
C ALA A 224 -14.49 5.30 -3.34
N THR A 225 -14.19 4.98 -4.60
CA THR A 225 -15.19 4.90 -5.69
C THR A 225 -16.23 3.81 -5.44
N LEU A 226 -15.80 2.67 -4.89
CA LEU A 226 -16.66 1.53 -4.59
C LEU A 226 -17.20 1.56 -3.15
N GLY A 227 -16.82 2.55 -2.34
CA GLY A 227 -17.26 2.68 -0.95
C GLY A 227 -16.85 1.50 -0.05
N LEU A 228 -15.66 0.92 -0.30
CA LEU A 228 -15.24 -0.32 0.38
C LEU A 228 -14.84 -0.11 1.84
N ALA A 229 -14.40 1.09 2.20
CA ALA A 229 -14.00 1.42 3.55
C ALA A 229 -15.24 1.78 4.39
N ASP A 230 -15.58 0.95 5.38
CA ASP A 230 -16.63 1.29 6.34
C ASP A 230 -16.21 2.54 7.16
N PRO A 231 -16.96 3.65 7.08
CA PRO A 231 -16.64 4.86 7.83
C PRO A 231 -16.80 4.69 9.35
N GLN A 232 -17.50 3.66 9.82
CA GLN A 232 -17.65 3.36 11.26
C GLN A 232 -16.50 2.53 11.84
N THR A 233 -15.67 1.96 10.97
CA THR A 233 -14.53 1.14 11.39
C THR A 233 -13.24 1.96 11.44
N LEU A 234 -12.51 1.82 12.54
CA LEU A 234 -11.15 2.32 12.73
C LEU A 234 -10.18 1.12 12.70
N ALA A 235 -9.36 1.07 11.67
CA ALA A 235 -8.35 0.03 11.48
C ALA A 235 -6.96 0.62 11.69
N PHE A 236 -6.33 0.27 12.81
CA PHE A 236 -4.94 0.63 13.12
C PHE A 236 -4.05 -0.56 12.83
N ALA A 237 -2.78 -0.31 12.53
CA ALA A 237 -1.74 -1.32 12.44
C ALA A 237 -0.40 -0.73 12.82
N PHE A 238 0.52 -1.60 13.23
CA PHE A 238 1.91 -1.26 13.36
C PHE A 238 2.66 -1.79 12.15
N VAL A 239 3.37 -0.90 11.48
CA VAL A 239 4.38 -1.29 10.50
C VAL A 239 5.71 -1.36 11.22
N THR A 240 6.39 -2.50 11.15
CA THR A 240 7.67 -2.75 11.82
C THR A 240 8.74 -3.16 10.81
N ARG A 241 9.97 -3.43 11.26
CA ARG A 241 11.07 -3.90 10.38
C ARG A 241 11.34 -2.98 9.19
N PHE A 242 11.29 -1.68 9.40
CA PHE A 242 11.68 -0.72 8.37
C PHE A 242 13.16 -0.88 8.01
N PRO A 243 13.55 -0.66 6.73
CA PRO A 243 14.95 -0.56 6.37
C PRO A 243 15.58 0.61 7.14
N LEU A 244 16.81 0.44 7.63
CA LEU A 244 17.48 1.49 8.42
C LEU A 244 17.87 2.70 7.55
N PHE A 245 18.18 2.45 6.27
CA PHE A 245 18.58 3.47 5.30
C PHE A 245 17.81 3.29 3.98
N ASP A 246 17.54 4.40 3.30
CA ASP A 246 17.06 4.43 1.91
C ASP A 246 18.08 5.16 1.02
N TRP A 247 18.20 4.72 -0.23
CA TRP A 247 19.09 5.34 -1.19
C TRP A 247 18.43 6.58 -1.79
N ASN A 248 19.03 7.75 -1.54
CA ASN A 248 18.61 8.99 -2.14
C ASN A 248 19.35 9.19 -3.48
N ALA A 249 18.65 8.91 -4.58
CA ALA A 249 19.20 9.06 -5.92
C ALA A 249 19.57 10.51 -6.26
N ASP A 250 18.77 11.49 -5.81
CA ASP A 250 19.00 12.91 -6.09
C ASP A 250 20.26 13.45 -5.41
N ARG A 251 20.54 12.94 -4.21
CA ARG A 251 21.72 13.33 -3.40
C ARG A 251 22.89 12.35 -3.51
N ASN A 252 22.72 11.25 -4.26
CA ASN A 252 23.69 10.18 -4.42
C ASN A 252 24.28 9.68 -3.08
N ARG A 253 23.42 9.44 -2.09
CA ARG A 253 23.82 8.99 -0.75
C ARG A 253 22.72 8.19 -0.05
N TRP A 254 23.09 7.50 1.03
CA TRP A 254 22.13 6.89 1.96
C TRP A 254 21.59 7.94 2.93
N ASP A 255 20.26 8.00 3.09
CA ASP A 255 19.59 8.78 4.13
C ASP A 255 18.94 7.81 5.13
N SER A 256 18.88 8.19 6.42
CA SER A 256 18.12 7.43 7.42
C SER A 256 16.62 7.46 7.11
N THR A 257 15.94 6.33 7.25
CA THR A 257 14.48 6.27 6.99
C THR A 257 13.65 6.95 8.06
N HIS A 258 14.13 6.90 9.31
CA HIS A 258 13.50 7.53 10.48
C HIS A 258 14.44 8.57 11.09
N HIS A 259 15.03 8.25 12.24
CA HIS A 259 16.02 9.08 12.91
C HIS A 259 17.39 8.38 12.89
N PRO A 260 18.51 9.13 12.76
CA PRO A 260 19.87 8.58 12.85
C PRO A 260 20.24 7.81 14.14
N PHE A 261 19.37 7.80 15.14
CA PHE A 261 19.60 7.11 16.43
C PHE A 261 18.79 5.81 16.55
N THR A 262 18.15 5.38 15.46
CA THR A 262 17.38 4.13 15.43
C THR A 262 18.36 2.95 15.51
N GLN A 263 18.13 2.05 16.47
CA GLN A 263 18.93 0.84 16.60
C GLN A 263 18.61 -0.14 15.44
N PRO A 264 19.63 -0.81 14.85
CA PRO A 264 19.39 -1.89 13.90
C PRO A 264 18.62 -3.06 14.52
N ALA A 265 17.76 -3.67 13.71
CA ALA A 265 17.01 -4.89 14.00
C ALA A 265 17.90 -6.12 14.22
#